data_AF-A0A3M7NWX2-F1
#
_entry.id   AF-A0A3M7NWX2-F1
#
_cell.length_a   1.000
_cell.length_b   1.000
_cell.length_c   1.000
_cell.angle_alpha   90.00
_cell.angle_beta   90.00
_cell.angle_gamma   90.00
#
_symmetry.space_group_name_H-M   'P 1'
#
loop_
_entity.id
_entity.type
_entity.pdbx_description
1 polymer ?
#
loop_
_entity_poly.entity_id
_entity_poly.type
_entity_poly.pdbx_seq_one_letter_code
_entity_poly.pdbx_strand_id
1 'polypeptide(L)'
;MLLIRIMIAKVEDNDSLCATLRHTPIKQGQPGWNCVSWVKEALESLDANQTALGTRVTAWETVRNEAMAYCQRKRDQHRFDGQGDFDMSKVPTFDLIEGKETTQ
;
A
#
# COMPACT_ATOMS: atom_id res chain seq x y z
N MET A 1 14.36 -10.28 0.20
CA MET A 1 12.92 -10.38 0.53
C MET A 1 12.15 -9.66 -0.58
N LEU A 2 11.29 -10.37 -1.29
CA LEU A 2 10.49 -9.79 -2.37
C LEU A 2 9.27 -9.10 -1.76
N LEU A 3 9.07 -7.84 -2.12
CA LEU A 3 7.95 -7.03 -1.68
C LEU A 3 6.92 -6.96 -2.81
N ILE A 4 5.64 -6.91 -2.46
CA ILE A 4 4.57 -6.48 -3.37
C ILE A 4 4.38 -4.97 -3.23
N ARG A 5 3.91 -4.33 -4.30
CA ARG A 5 3.47 -2.93 -4.28
C ARG A 5 1.98 -2.87 -4.54
N ILE A 6 1.29 -1.99 -3.83
CA ILE A 6 -0.11 -1.68 -4.06
C ILE A 6 -0.19 -0.19 -4.36
N MET A 7 -0.66 0.18 -5.55
CA MET A 7 -0.99 1.56 -5.87
C MET A 7 -2.43 1.82 -5.46
N ILE A 8 -2.62 2.76 -4.55
CA ILE A 8 -3.93 3.06 -3.96
C ILE A 8 -4.49 4.43 -4.34
N ALA A 9 -3.65 5.33 -4.86
CA ALA A 9 -4.04 6.71 -5.14
C ALA A 9 -3.15 7.35 -6.22
N LYS A 10 -3.69 8.37 -6.89
CA LYS A 10 -2.93 9.35 -7.65
C LYS A 10 -2.63 10.56 -6.77
N VAL A 11 -1.39 11.02 -6.77
CA VAL A 11 -0.95 12.17 -5.98
C VAL A 11 -1.21 13.44 -6.78
N GLU A 12 -1.90 14.41 -6.18
CA GLU A 12 -2.13 15.73 -6.78
C GLU A 12 -1.16 16.77 -6.22
N ASP A 13 -0.86 16.71 -4.92
CA ASP A 13 0.08 17.60 -4.24
C ASP A 13 1.07 16.78 -3.40
N ASN A 14 2.33 16.75 -3.85
CA ASN A 14 3.41 16.02 -3.19
C ASN A 14 3.80 16.65 -1.84
N ASP A 15 3.74 17.96 -1.71
CA ASP A 15 4.11 18.65 -0.47
C ASP A 15 3.05 18.39 0.60
N SER A 16 1.77 18.47 0.22
CA SER A 16 0.64 18.13 1.09
C SER A 16 0.66 16.66 1.51
N LEU A 17 0.96 15.73 0.59
CA LEU A 17 1.16 14.31 0.89
C LEU A 17 2.30 14.12 1.91
N CYS A 18 3.47 14.68 1.63
CA CYS A 18 4.65 14.53 2.49
C CYS A 18 4.43 15.15 3.87
N ALA A 19 3.80 16.32 3.93
CA ALA A 19 3.41 16.94 5.20
C ALA A 19 2.49 16.01 5.98
N THR A 20 1.43 15.49 5.38
CA THR A 20 0.46 14.61 6.06
C THR A 20 1.14 13.36 6.64
N LEU A 21 1.94 12.66 5.82
CA LEU A 21 2.63 11.45 6.27
C LEU A 21 3.64 11.71 7.39
N ARG A 22 4.37 12.84 7.35
CA ARG A 22 5.33 13.21 8.40
C ARG A 22 4.63 13.55 9.72
N HIS A 23 3.41 14.06 9.67
CA HIS A 23 2.63 14.38 10.87
C HIS A 23 1.94 13.15 11.47
N THR A 24 1.84 12.02 10.76
CA THR A 24 1.28 10.78 11.32
C THR A 24 2.19 10.24 12.44
N PRO A 25 1.72 10.21 13.70
CA PRO A 25 2.58 9.96 14.85
C PRO A 25 3.07 8.52 14.96
N ILE A 26 4.33 8.36 15.38
CA ILE A 26 4.90 7.08 15.82
C ILE A 26 4.69 6.95 17.33
N LYS A 27 3.93 5.94 17.77
CA LYS A 27 3.52 5.77 19.17
C LYS A 27 4.33 4.65 19.83
N GLN A 28 5.58 4.95 20.18
CA GLN A 28 6.47 3.99 20.82
C GLN A 28 5.95 3.54 22.20
N GLY A 29 6.05 2.25 22.49
CA GLY A 29 5.67 1.68 23.79
C GLY A 29 4.16 1.46 23.97
N GLN A 30 3.32 1.85 23.00
CA GLN A 30 1.89 1.55 23.03
C GLN A 30 1.66 0.08 22.63
N PRO A 31 1.03 -0.75 23.48
CA PRO A 31 0.70 -2.13 23.12
C PRO A 31 -0.14 -2.21 21.85
N GLY A 32 0.23 -3.10 20.94
CA GLY A 32 -0.46 -3.31 19.67
C GLY A 32 -0.15 -2.30 18.56
N TRP A 33 0.61 -1.23 18.86
CA TRP A 33 1.06 -0.29 17.85
C TRP A 33 2.22 -0.88 17.04
N ASN A 34 2.10 -0.84 15.71
CA ASN A 34 3.10 -1.34 14.77
C ASN A 34 3.00 -0.59 13.43
N CYS A 35 3.76 -1.04 12.42
CA CYS A 35 3.72 -0.44 11.08
C CYS A 35 2.35 -0.56 10.40
N VAL A 36 1.58 -1.61 10.67
CA VAL A 36 0.24 -1.81 10.10
C VAL A 36 -0.74 -0.78 10.66
N SER A 37 -0.70 -0.54 11.98
CA SER A 37 -1.52 0.52 12.60
C SER A 37 -1.08 1.91 12.14
N TRP A 38 0.21 2.16 11.91
CA TRP A 38 0.67 3.43 11.35
C TRP A 38 0.13 3.66 9.93
N VAL A 39 0.19 2.65 9.04
CA VAL A 39 -0.37 2.79 7.69
C VAL A 39 -1.87 3.08 7.73
N LYS A 40 -2.62 2.43 8.63
CA LYS A 40 -4.04 2.74 8.85
C LYS A 40 -4.23 4.23 9.17
N GLU A 41 -3.55 4.74 10.21
CA GLU A 41 -3.67 6.14 10.63
C GLU A 41 -3.21 7.13 9.55
N ALA A 42 -2.18 6.77 8.77
CA ALA A 42 -1.70 7.57 7.64
C ALA A 42 -2.75 7.68 6.52
N LEU A 43 -3.43 6.58 6.19
CA LEU A 43 -4.50 6.58 5.19
C LEU A 43 -5.73 7.36 5.66
N GLU A 44 -6.11 7.23 6.93
CA GLU A 44 -7.18 8.04 7.53
C GLU A 44 -6.83 9.53 7.50
N SER A 45 -5.59 9.88 7.78
CA SER A 45 -5.10 11.28 7.70
C SER A 45 -5.10 11.82 6.28
N LEU A 46 -4.72 10.99 5.30
CA LEU A 46 -4.73 11.37 3.88
C LEU A 46 -6.14 11.43 3.29
N ASP A 47 -7.08 10.64 3.80
CA ASP A 47 -8.48 10.71 3.41
C ASP A 47 -9.13 12.02 3.89
N ALA A 48 -8.83 12.40 5.14
CA ALA A 48 -9.26 13.67 5.71
C ALA A 48 -8.61 14.89 5.00
N ASN A 49 -7.42 14.72 4.41
CA ASN A 49 -6.78 15.75 3.61
C ASN A 49 -7.33 15.77 2.17
N GLN A 50 -8.05 16.84 1.84
CA GLN A 50 -8.69 16.97 0.53
C GLN A 50 -7.74 17.39 -0.60
N THR A 51 -6.50 17.82 -0.31
CA THR A 51 -5.59 18.37 -1.35
C THR A 51 -4.49 17.41 -1.79
N ALA A 52 -4.12 16.43 -0.98
CA ALA A 52 -2.96 15.59 -1.26
C ALA A 52 -3.18 14.58 -2.42
N LEU A 53 -4.39 14.02 -2.51
CA LEU A 53 -4.69 12.89 -3.40
C LEU A 53 -5.88 13.22 -4.32
N GLY A 54 -5.80 12.75 -5.56
CA GLY A 54 -6.91 12.78 -6.52
C GLY A 54 -7.75 11.53 -6.41
N THR A 55 -7.86 10.78 -7.52
CA THR A 55 -8.47 9.44 -7.55
C THR A 55 -7.77 8.52 -6.56
N ARG A 56 -8.52 7.96 -5.61
CA ARG A 56 -7.96 7.23 -4.46
C ARG A 56 -8.89 6.13 -3.94
N VAL A 57 -8.27 5.13 -3.31
CA VAL A 57 -8.89 4.11 -2.45
C VAL A 57 -8.12 4.11 -1.13
N THR A 58 -8.64 4.84 -0.14
CA THR A 58 -8.01 5.10 1.17
C THR A 58 -8.67 4.32 2.31
N ALA A 59 -9.86 3.74 2.08
CA ALA A 59 -10.57 2.93 3.07
C ALA A 59 -9.71 1.76 3.55
N TRP A 60 -9.37 1.76 4.85
CA TRP A 60 -8.39 0.85 5.43
C TRP A 60 -8.71 -0.63 5.18
N GLU A 61 -9.96 -1.03 5.39
CA GLU A 61 -10.36 -2.44 5.22
C GLU A 61 -10.18 -2.91 3.78
N THR A 62 -10.56 -2.08 2.80
CA THR A 62 -10.36 -2.34 1.38
C THR A 62 -8.88 -2.48 1.04
N VAL A 63 -8.05 -1.49 1.42
CA VAL A 63 -6.61 -1.51 1.14
C VAL A 63 -5.95 -2.74 1.76
N ARG A 64 -6.22 -3.01 3.04
CA ARG A 64 -5.63 -4.14 3.76
C ARG A 64 -6.05 -5.48 3.15
N ASN A 65 -7.34 -5.68 2.91
CA ASN A 65 -7.85 -6.96 2.43
C ASN A 65 -7.33 -7.26 1.03
N GLU A 66 -7.33 -6.28 0.13
CA GLU A 66 -6.82 -6.46 -1.23
C GLU A 66 -5.29 -6.64 -1.27
N ALA A 67 -4.54 -5.93 -0.43
CA ALA A 67 -3.11 -6.14 -0.29
C ALA A 67 -2.78 -7.57 0.18
N MET A 68 -3.50 -8.06 1.19
CA MET A 68 -3.32 -9.42 1.71
C MET A 68 -3.75 -10.47 0.69
N ALA A 69 -4.89 -10.27 0.01
CA ALA A 69 -5.37 -11.17 -1.04
C ALA A 69 -4.37 -11.24 -2.20
N TYR A 70 -3.83 -10.10 -2.64
CA TYR A 70 -2.82 -10.06 -3.70
C TYR A 70 -1.51 -10.75 -3.27
N CYS A 71 -1.05 -10.52 -2.05
CA CYS A 71 0.11 -11.21 -1.50
C CYS A 71 -0.08 -12.74 -1.51
N GLN A 72 -1.26 -13.21 -1.10
CA GLN A 72 -1.60 -14.63 -1.13
C GLN A 72 -1.59 -15.18 -2.56
N ARG A 73 -2.21 -14.47 -3.54
CA ARG A 73 -2.16 -14.87 -4.96
C ARG A 73 -0.71 -15.02 -5.45
N LYS A 74 0.19 -14.10 -5.07
CA LYS A 74 1.61 -14.18 -5.44
C LYS A 74 2.36 -15.33 -4.77
N ARG A 75 2.00 -15.66 -3.53
CA ARG A 75 2.52 -16.84 -2.84
C ARG A 75 2.09 -18.12 -3.56
N ASP A 76 0.81 -18.25 -3.89
CA ASP A 76 0.26 -19.42 -4.58
C ASP A 76 0.83 -19.59 -5.99
N GLN A 77 1.22 -18.47 -6.61
CA GLN A 77 1.94 -18.46 -7.88
C GLN A 77 3.44 -18.79 -7.75
N HIS A 78 3.97 -19.10 -6.56
CA HIS A 78 5.40 -19.37 -6.37
C HIS A 78 6.33 -18.18 -6.71
N ARG A 79 5.82 -16.93 -6.56
CA ARG A 79 6.60 -15.72 -6.86
C ARG A 79 7.80 -15.54 -5.92
N PHE A 80 7.70 -16.03 -4.69
CA PHE A 80 8.63 -15.73 -3.61
C PHE A 80 9.64 -16.84 -3.31
N ASP A 81 9.37 -18.07 -3.75
CA ASP A 81 10.19 -19.26 -3.51
C ASP A 81 10.99 -19.71 -4.74
N GLY A 82 10.81 -19.04 -5.88
CA GLY A 82 11.54 -19.29 -7.12
C GLY A 82 11.05 -20.49 -7.92
N GLN A 83 9.90 -21.07 -7.57
CA GLN A 83 9.33 -22.20 -8.33
C GLN A 83 8.42 -21.75 -9.49
N GLY A 84 8.08 -20.46 -9.57
CA GLY A 84 7.31 -19.89 -10.68
C GLY A 84 8.18 -19.25 -11.77
N ASP A 85 7.59 -19.04 -12.95
CA ASP A 85 8.23 -18.35 -14.09
C ASP A 85 7.98 -16.83 -14.00
N PHE A 86 8.78 -16.15 -13.16
CA PHE A 86 8.71 -14.71 -12.99
C PHE A 86 10.05 -14.04 -13.25
N ASP A 87 10.00 -12.89 -13.90
CA ASP A 87 11.13 -11.97 -13.91
C ASP A 87 11.35 -11.42 -12.49
N MET A 88 12.38 -11.96 -11.83
CA MET A 88 12.72 -11.62 -10.46
C MET A 88 13.22 -10.17 -10.32
N SER A 89 13.59 -9.51 -11.42
CA SER A 89 13.99 -8.09 -11.45
C SER A 89 12.78 -7.14 -11.36
N LYS A 90 11.58 -7.61 -11.69
CA LYS A 90 10.36 -6.80 -11.68
C LYS A 90 9.59 -6.94 -10.39
N VAL A 91 9.24 -5.80 -9.79
CA VAL A 91 8.45 -5.76 -8.56
C VAL A 91 6.95 -5.80 -8.91
N PRO A 92 6.21 -6.84 -8.49
CA PRO A 92 4.77 -6.93 -8.75
C PRO A 92 4.03 -5.74 -8.14
N THR A 93 3.29 -4.99 -8.97
CA THR A 93 2.54 -3.81 -8.56
C THR A 93 1.07 -3.96 -8.92
N PHE A 94 0.20 -4.04 -7.92
CA PHE A 94 -1.24 -4.07 -8.11
C PHE A 94 -1.82 -2.66 -8.07
N ASP A 95 -2.44 -2.22 -9.16
CA ASP A 95 -3.25 -1.01 -9.19
C ASP A 95 -4.62 -1.34 -8.58
N LEU A 96 -4.84 -0.87 -7.35
CA LEU A 96 -6.08 -1.09 -6.62
C LEU A 96 -7.23 -0.24 -7.18
N ILE A 97 -6.93 0.88 -7.83
CA ILE A 97 -7.94 1.74 -8.45
C ILE A 97 -8.53 1.04 -9.68
N GLU A 98 -7.67 0.44 -10.50
CA GLU A 98 -8.08 -0.27 -11.73
C GLU A 98 -8.33 -1.77 -11.52
N GLY A 99 -8.01 -2.31 -10.35
CA GLY A 99 -8.21 -3.72 -10.00
C GLY A 99 -7.33 -4.68 -10.80
N LYS A 100 -6.14 -4.24 -11.24
CA LYS A 100 -5.25 -5.06 -12.08
C LYS A 100 -3.78 -4.94 -11.71
N GLU A 101 -3.04 -5.99 -12.02
CA GLU A 101 -1.57 -5.93 -11.94
C GLU A 101 -1.00 -5.13 -13.10
N THR A 102 0.00 -4.31 -12.79
CA THR A 102 0.75 -3.51 -13.75
C THR A 102 2.20 -3.96 -13.74
N THR A 103 2.77 -4.13 -14.93
CA THR A 103 4.21 -4.34 -15.09
C THR A 103 4.88 -2.98 -15.25
N GLN A 104 5.60 -2.54 -14.23
CA GLN A 104 6.59 -1.47 -14.36
C GLN A 104 7.97 -2.08 -14.60
#